data_AF-A0A1F4QDU6-F1
#
_entry.id   AF-A0A1F4QDU6-F1
#
_cell.length_a   1.000
_cell.length_b   1.000
_cell.length_c   1.000
_cell.angle_alpha   90.00
_cell.angle_beta   90.00
_cell.angle_gamma   90.00
#
_symmetry.space_group_name_H-M   'P 1'
#
loop_
_entity.id
_entity.type
_entity.pdbx_description
1 polymer ?
#
loop_
_entity_poly.entity_id
_entity_poly.type
_entity_poly.pdbx_seq_one_letter_code
_entity_poly.pdbx_strand_id
1 'polypeptide(L)'
;NLDAAHYGTFAEIGAGQEVARWFFRVGAASGTIATTMSAYDATVSDAIYGPTERYVSRQRLVKMLAHEYDLLCERLEATRGAEAKFFAFADTVTARSFTRREETHGWMGIRFQTAPKAPPSQIIVHVRMLDRENLLQQEALGVIGVNFIHAALYLHPDPAKVVAAFMDNLTTERIEVDMIKFDGPAFAGVDNRVMSLQLVQQGLTEATMFTADGEVAQAADVLHKRPILVVRGSFRPITNATLDVIDCAREQFARQHRNQAGTAVVLTEMTLRHLAEQDVIDPRDFLDRADTLGSLGLTVLVSNYARYFRLAAYLVRHTKQQVAIAMGLRRLREMFDDKYYSDLDGGILEAFGRMFKNDLKLYIYPVSEGDPARLVTARELAVAPHLRHLYAHLLQNGHIADIAGHHREYQDIRARDVLSRIRTGDQKWEPMVPAPVVRMVKERKLFGWRG
;
A
#
# COMPACT_ATOMS: atom_id res chain seq x y z
N ASN A 1 -0.55 6.87 32.16
CA ASN A 1 0.09 6.91 33.49
C ASN A 1 -0.89 7.14 34.62
N LEU A 2 -1.78 8.14 34.56
CA LEU A 2 -2.74 8.39 35.64
C LEU A 2 -4.01 7.52 35.57
N ASP A 3 -4.39 7.05 34.37
CA ASP A 3 -5.48 6.08 34.24
C ASP A 3 -4.99 4.68 34.64
N ALA A 4 -5.34 4.27 35.86
CA ALA A 4 -5.00 2.98 36.43
C ALA A 4 -5.78 1.81 35.79
N ALA A 5 -6.80 2.09 34.96
CA ALA A 5 -7.56 1.06 34.27
C ALA A 5 -6.77 0.42 33.12
N HIS A 6 -5.65 1.00 32.69
CA HIS A 6 -4.78 0.45 31.64
C HIS A 6 -3.44 0.05 32.22
N TYR A 7 -3.08 -1.23 32.11
CA TYR A 7 -1.86 -1.76 32.68
C TYR A 7 -1.20 -2.75 31.73
N GLY A 8 0.08 -2.59 31.44
CA GLY A 8 0.67 -3.33 30.33
C GLY A 8 2.17 -3.45 30.29
N THR A 9 2.63 -4.22 29.32
CA THR A 9 4.05 -4.51 29.08
C THR A 9 4.54 -3.81 27.81
N PHE A 10 5.81 -3.41 27.83
CA PHE A 10 6.51 -2.82 26.69
C PHE A 10 7.67 -3.74 26.31
N ALA A 11 7.68 -4.23 25.06
CA ALA A 11 8.74 -5.09 24.54
C ALA A 11 9.33 -4.51 23.26
N GLU A 12 10.46 -3.86 23.41
CA GLU A 12 11.08 -3.09 22.33
C GLU A 12 12.38 -3.82 21.91
N ILE A 13 12.67 -3.90 20.60
CA ILE A 13 13.90 -4.51 20.09
C ILE A 13 14.56 -3.61 19.05
N GLY A 14 15.89 -3.48 19.16
CA GLY A 14 16.69 -2.70 18.21
C GLY A 14 16.64 -1.21 18.51
N ALA A 15 16.30 -0.39 17.52
CA ALA A 15 16.19 1.07 17.70
C ALA A 15 14.90 1.52 18.41
N GLY A 16 14.00 0.59 18.76
CA GLY A 16 12.68 0.91 19.30
C GLY A 16 12.62 1.29 20.78
N GLN A 17 13.73 1.37 21.52
CA GLN A 17 13.78 1.62 22.99
C GLN A 17 13.35 3.04 23.44
N GLU A 18 12.33 3.60 22.82
CA GLU A 18 11.98 5.02 22.95
C GLU A 18 10.59 5.22 23.51
N VAL A 19 9.67 4.28 23.32
CA VAL A 19 8.28 4.43 23.76
C VAL A 19 8.19 4.30 25.27
N ALA A 20 8.75 3.25 25.87
CA ALA A 20 8.75 3.11 27.34
C ALA A 20 9.50 4.27 28.02
N ARG A 21 10.55 4.81 27.37
CA ARG A 21 11.32 5.96 27.87
C ARG A 21 10.44 7.20 28.08
N TRP A 22 9.48 7.47 27.19
CA TRP A 22 8.54 8.58 27.36
C TRP A 22 7.70 8.42 28.63
N PHE A 23 7.21 7.22 28.89
CA PHE A 23 6.38 6.92 30.06
C PHE A 23 7.18 7.09 31.37
N PHE A 24 8.46 6.74 31.39
CA PHE A 24 9.34 7.01 32.53
C PHE A 24 9.61 8.51 32.72
N ARG A 25 9.88 9.23 31.62
CA ARG A 25 10.24 10.64 31.66
C ARG A 25 9.12 11.53 32.20
N VAL A 26 7.86 11.25 31.83
CA VAL A 26 6.70 12.04 32.29
C VAL A 26 6.25 11.72 33.71
N GLY A 27 6.79 10.64 34.33
CA GLY A 27 6.47 10.23 35.69
C GLY A 27 5.18 9.41 35.83
N ALA A 28 4.93 8.86 37.02
CA ALA A 28 3.81 7.96 37.32
C ALA A 28 3.74 6.69 36.45
N ALA A 29 4.89 6.23 35.93
CA ALA A 29 4.97 5.05 35.08
C ALA A 29 4.44 3.77 35.75
N SER A 30 4.58 3.65 37.08
CA SER A 30 4.07 2.52 37.85
C SER A 30 2.54 2.34 37.79
N GLY A 31 1.81 3.37 37.36
CA GLY A 31 0.36 3.30 37.13
C GLY A 31 -0.03 2.65 35.81
N THR A 32 0.90 2.46 34.87
CA THR A 32 0.62 1.93 33.53
C THR A 32 1.57 0.80 33.10
N ILE A 33 2.83 0.84 33.52
CA ILE A 33 3.85 -0.14 33.15
C ILE A 33 3.90 -1.26 34.19
N ALA A 34 3.60 -2.48 33.76
CA ALA A 34 3.84 -3.72 34.48
C ALA A 34 5.28 -4.19 34.31
N THR A 35 5.80 -4.15 33.07
CA THR A 35 7.15 -4.60 32.72
C THR A 35 7.62 -3.87 31.47
N THR A 36 8.92 -3.59 31.39
CA THR A 36 9.60 -3.18 30.15
C THR A 36 10.72 -4.18 29.90
N MET A 37 10.89 -4.59 28.64
CA MET A 37 11.91 -5.54 28.25
C MET A 37 12.60 -5.14 26.95
N SER A 38 13.86 -5.57 26.82
CA SER A 38 14.67 -5.40 25.63
C SER A 38 15.58 -6.59 25.41
N ALA A 39 15.56 -7.15 24.20
CA ALA A 39 16.41 -8.27 23.82
C ALA A 39 17.21 -7.95 22.54
N TYR A 40 18.40 -7.36 22.73
CA TYR A 40 19.31 -6.94 21.66
C TYR A 40 20.08 -8.08 21.00
N ASP A 41 20.56 -9.04 21.79
CA ASP A 41 21.29 -10.17 21.25
C ASP A 41 20.32 -11.14 20.57
N ALA A 42 20.64 -11.54 19.35
CA ALA A 42 19.82 -12.44 18.54
C ALA A 42 19.50 -13.75 19.26
N THR A 43 20.49 -14.33 19.96
CA THR A 43 20.34 -15.60 20.70
C THR A 43 19.43 -15.43 21.91
N VAL A 44 19.60 -14.35 22.67
CA VAL A 44 18.73 -14.03 23.81
C VAL A 44 17.31 -13.80 23.33
N SER A 45 17.17 -13.03 22.25
CA SER A 45 15.89 -12.71 21.65
C SER A 45 15.17 -13.98 21.16
N ASP A 46 15.89 -14.91 20.53
CA ASP A 46 15.35 -16.21 20.09
C ASP A 46 15.06 -17.16 21.24
N ALA A 47 15.79 -17.09 22.35
CA ALA A 47 15.47 -17.86 23.54
C ALA A 47 14.12 -17.43 24.17
N ILE A 48 13.75 -16.15 24.03
CA ILE A 48 12.49 -15.59 24.56
C ILE A 48 11.35 -15.80 23.56
N TYR A 49 11.55 -15.42 22.30
CA TYR A 49 10.48 -15.33 21.29
C TYR A 49 10.51 -16.45 20.23
N GLY A 50 11.48 -17.35 20.30
CA GLY A 50 11.72 -18.39 19.30
C GLY A 50 12.37 -17.86 18.02
N PRO A 51 12.93 -18.75 17.18
CA PRO A 51 13.67 -18.37 15.99
C PRO A 51 12.80 -17.65 14.94
N THR A 52 13.42 -16.83 14.11
CA THR A 52 12.80 -16.13 12.98
C THR A 52 13.77 -15.98 11.81
N GLU A 53 13.26 -15.96 10.57
CA GLU A 53 14.10 -15.73 9.38
C GLU A 53 14.60 -14.28 9.31
N ARG A 54 13.74 -13.34 9.72
CA ARG A 54 14.05 -11.91 9.78
C ARG A 54 13.65 -11.35 11.14
N TYR A 55 14.61 -10.71 11.80
CA TYR A 55 14.40 -10.11 13.11
C TYR A 55 13.45 -8.91 13.05
N VAL A 56 13.65 -8.01 12.07
CA VAL A 56 12.71 -6.92 11.80
C VAL A 56 11.65 -7.41 10.83
N SER A 57 10.59 -7.98 11.37
CA SER A 57 9.49 -8.55 10.60
C SER A 57 8.18 -8.54 11.38
N ARG A 58 7.06 -8.55 10.63
CA ARG A 58 5.72 -8.73 11.20
C ARG A 58 5.60 -10.02 12.02
N GLN A 59 6.21 -11.12 11.54
CA GLN A 59 6.18 -12.41 12.24
C GLN A 59 6.83 -12.31 13.62
N ARG A 60 7.99 -11.64 13.71
CA ARG A 60 8.67 -11.42 14.99
C ARG A 60 7.81 -10.57 15.92
N LEU A 61 7.27 -9.45 15.43
CA LEU A 61 6.38 -8.59 16.22
C LEU A 61 5.19 -9.36 16.81
N VAL A 62 4.51 -10.17 16.00
CA VAL A 62 3.34 -10.96 16.47
C VAL A 62 3.73 -11.95 17.57
N LYS A 63 4.89 -12.61 17.45
CA LYS A 63 5.40 -13.50 18.50
C LYS A 63 5.68 -12.75 19.81
N MET A 64 6.27 -11.55 19.71
CA MET A 64 6.52 -10.70 20.88
C MET A 64 5.22 -10.28 21.56
N LEU A 65 4.25 -9.78 20.80
CA LEU A 65 2.94 -9.37 21.32
C LEU A 65 2.22 -10.52 22.02
N ALA A 66 2.28 -11.73 21.45
CA ALA A 66 1.67 -12.90 22.05
C ALA A 66 2.36 -13.30 23.36
N HIS A 67 3.67 -13.49 23.32
CA HIS A 67 4.44 -13.90 24.49
C HIS A 67 4.25 -12.93 25.67
N GLU A 68 4.40 -11.63 25.43
CA GLU A 68 4.37 -10.63 26.48
C GLU A 68 2.97 -10.39 27.05
N TYR A 69 1.94 -10.51 26.20
CA TYR A 69 0.55 -10.42 26.65
C TYR A 69 0.16 -11.64 27.49
N ASP A 70 0.50 -12.85 27.04
CA ASP A 70 0.17 -14.08 27.76
C ASP A 70 0.90 -14.12 29.12
N LEU A 71 2.17 -13.73 29.15
CA LEU A 71 2.96 -13.63 30.38
C LEU A 71 2.42 -12.57 31.36
N LEU A 72 1.93 -11.44 30.85
CA LEU A 72 1.27 -10.41 31.65
C LEU A 72 0.00 -10.95 32.32
N CYS A 73 -0.84 -11.66 31.54
CA CYS A 73 -2.06 -12.27 32.06
C CYS A 73 -1.74 -13.33 33.11
N GLU A 74 -0.80 -14.24 32.84
CA GLU A 74 -0.35 -15.29 33.77
C GLU A 74 0.03 -14.70 35.14
N ARG A 75 0.76 -13.58 35.15
CA ARG A 75 1.28 -12.97 36.38
C ARG A 75 0.26 -12.13 37.13
N LEU A 76 -0.61 -11.42 36.44
CA LEU A 76 -1.40 -10.33 37.04
C LEU A 76 -2.91 -10.50 36.95
N GLU A 77 -3.43 -11.46 36.18
CA GLU A 77 -4.89 -11.61 36.04
C GLU A 77 -5.59 -11.87 37.38
N ALA A 78 -4.99 -12.71 38.23
CA ALA A 78 -5.55 -13.02 39.55
C ALA A 78 -5.63 -11.81 40.50
N THR A 79 -4.71 -10.85 40.37
CA THR A 79 -4.60 -9.71 41.30
C THR A 79 -5.20 -8.42 40.75
N ARG A 80 -5.16 -8.22 39.43
CA ARG A 80 -5.58 -6.96 38.78
C ARG A 80 -6.61 -7.16 37.68
N GLY A 81 -6.78 -8.37 37.14
CA GLY A 81 -7.58 -8.62 35.95
C GLY A 81 -9.09 -8.37 36.11
N ALA A 82 -9.60 -8.16 37.32
CA ALA A 82 -10.99 -7.77 37.55
C ALA A 82 -11.27 -6.29 37.19
N GLU A 83 -10.26 -5.42 37.32
CA GLU A 83 -10.41 -3.96 37.16
C GLU A 83 -9.56 -3.41 36.02
N ALA A 84 -8.38 -4.01 35.79
CA ALA A 84 -7.44 -3.56 34.77
C ALA A 84 -7.74 -4.17 33.40
N LYS A 85 -7.60 -3.34 32.37
CA LYS A 85 -7.52 -3.72 30.96
C LYS A 85 -6.05 -3.92 30.61
N PHE A 86 -5.68 -5.15 30.29
CA PHE A 86 -4.30 -5.47 29.96
C PHE A 86 -3.94 -5.11 28.52
N PHE A 87 -2.70 -4.66 28.33
CA PHE A 87 -2.11 -4.49 27.00
C PHE A 87 -0.64 -4.93 26.95
N ALA A 88 -0.19 -5.34 25.78
CA ALA A 88 1.22 -5.50 25.44
C ALA A 88 1.51 -4.65 24.22
N PHE A 89 2.46 -3.74 24.34
CA PHE A 89 3.04 -3.00 23.24
C PHE A 89 4.36 -3.65 22.86
N ALA A 90 4.61 -3.80 21.56
CA ALA A 90 5.88 -4.29 21.07
C ALA A 90 6.34 -3.57 19.81
N ASP A 91 7.65 -3.50 19.64
CA ASP A 91 8.25 -3.10 18.37
C ASP A 91 9.53 -3.86 18.04
N THR A 92 9.82 -3.93 16.75
CA THR A 92 11.10 -4.41 16.22
C THR A 92 11.55 -3.49 15.11
N VAL A 93 12.66 -2.80 15.33
CA VAL A 93 13.08 -1.68 14.49
C VAL A 93 14.55 -1.78 14.11
N THR A 94 14.86 -1.63 12.82
CA THR A 94 16.25 -1.55 12.38
C THR A 94 16.83 -0.18 12.74
N ALA A 95 17.88 -0.17 13.55
CA ALA A 95 18.69 1.03 13.73
C ALA A 95 19.47 1.37 12.46
N ARG A 96 19.75 2.65 12.24
CA ARG A 96 20.64 3.05 11.16
C ARG A 96 22.05 2.50 11.41
N SER A 97 22.59 1.77 10.45
CA SER A 97 23.96 1.30 10.52
C SER A 97 24.95 2.45 10.28
N PHE A 98 26.04 2.49 11.06
CA PHE A 98 27.15 3.42 10.83
C PHE A 98 27.89 3.12 9.51
N THR A 99 27.80 1.88 9.00
CA THR A 99 28.53 1.42 7.81
C THR A 99 27.64 1.25 6.57
N ARG A 100 26.32 1.14 6.74
CA ARG A 100 25.38 0.91 5.62
C ARG A 100 24.27 1.96 5.59
N ARG A 101 24.02 2.51 4.40
CA ARG A 101 22.87 3.38 4.10
C ARG A 101 21.67 2.55 3.65
N GLU A 102 21.25 1.60 4.49
CA GLU A 102 20.02 0.84 4.27
C GLU A 102 18.81 1.67 4.72
N GLU A 103 17.63 1.32 4.20
CA GLU A 103 16.38 1.95 4.59
C GLU A 103 16.07 1.64 6.05
N THR A 104 15.75 2.66 6.84
CA THR A 104 15.40 2.50 8.25
C THR A 104 13.89 2.31 8.39
N HIS A 105 13.48 1.15 8.88
CA HIS A 105 12.07 0.81 9.04
C HIS A 105 11.82 -0.09 10.27
N GLY A 106 10.56 -0.31 10.61
CA GLY A 106 10.19 -1.10 11.78
C GLY A 106 8.75 -1.57 11.78
N TRP A 107 8.48 -2.55 12.62
CA TRP A 107 7.14 -3.04 12.91
C TRP A 107 6.78 -2.66 14.34
N MET A 108 5.60 -2.09 14.54
CA MET A 108 5.07 -1.76 15.86
C MET A 108 3.68 -2.38 16.01
N GLY A 109 3.30 -2.75 17.23
CA GLY A 109 1.97 -3.26 17.47
C GLY A 109 1.56 -3.17 18.92
N ILE A 110 0.26 -3.29 19.12
CA ILE A 110 -0.34 -3.37 20.45
C ILE A 110 -1.43 -4.42 20.45
N ARG A 111 -1.40 -5.28 21.46
CA ARG A 111 -2.45 -6.23 21.80
C ARG A 111 -3.09 -5.79 23.11
N PHE A 112 -4.41 -5.62 23.14
CA PHE A 112 -5.08 -4.97 24.28
C PHE A 112 -6.50 -5.48 24.51
N GLN A 113 -6.97 -5.32 25.75
CA GLN A 113 -8.35 -5.58 26.15
C GLN A 113 -9.18 -4.29 26.08
N THR A 114 -10.41 -4.38 25.55
CA THR A 114 -11.37 -3.25 25.58
C THR A 114 -12.12 -3.17 26.91
N ALA A 115 -12.24 -4.29 27.62
CA ALA A 115 -12.78 -4.40 28.97
C ALA A 115 -11.99 -5.45 29.77
N PRO A 116 -11.96 -5.39 31.11
CA PRO A 116 -11.26 -6.39 31.92
C PRO A 116 -11.70 -7.81 31.55
N LYS A 117 -10.73 -8.71 31.35
CA LYS A 117 -10.92 -10.12 30.92
C LYS A 117 -11.58 -10.32 29.56
N ALA A 118 -11.80 -9.27 28.77
CA ALA A 118 -12.28 -9.43 27.40
C ALA A 118 -11.19 -10.10 26.53
N PRO A 119 -11.57 -10.89 25.52
CA PRO A 119 -10.60 -11.38 24.54
C PRO A 119 -9.87 -10.21 23.87
N PRO A 120 -8.55 -10.29 23.68
CA PRO A 120 -7.76 -9.16 23.20
C PRO A 120 -8.01 -8.87 21.72
N SER A 121 -7.90 -7.59 21.37
CA SER A 121 -7.77 -7.14 19.99
C SER A 121 -6.34 -6.65 19.74
N GLN A 122 -5.96 -6.51 18.47
CA GLN A 122 -4.61 -6.19 18.07
C GLN A 122 -4.60 -5.20 16.92
N ILE A 123 -3.64 -4.28 16.97
CA ILE A 123 -3.30 -3.39 15.86
C ILE A 123 -1.81 -3.55 15.56
N ILE A 124 -1.47 -3.68 14.29
CA ILE A 124 -0.10 -3.76 13.80
C ILE A 124 0.09 -2.67 12.75
N VAL A 125 1.24 -2.01 12.78
CA VAL A 125 1.68 -1.06 11.76
C VAL A 125 3.10 -1.38 11.31
N HIS A 126 3.40 -1.00 10.07
CA HIS A 126 4.78 -0.84 9.61
C HIS A 126 5.08 0.65 9.48
N VAL A 127 6.28 1.04 9.89
CA VAL A 127 6.75 2.42 9.86
C VAL A 127 8.08 2.54 9.12
N ARG A 128 8.25 3.64 8.39
CA ARG A 128 9.52 4.02 7.76
C ARG A 128 10.02 5.29 8.40
N MET A 129 11.25 5.28 8.90
CA MET A 129 11.89 6.44 9.50
C MET A 129 12.66 7.19 8.41
N LEU A 130 12.34 8.47 8.25
CA LEU A 130 12.81 9.30 7.14
C LEU A 130 13.82 10.37 7.58
N ASP A 131 13.90 10.63 8.89
CA ASP A 131 14.90 11.49 9.48
C ASP A 131 16.33 11.06 9.13
N ARG A 132 17.22 12.04 8.93
CA ARG A 132 18.61 11.79 8.54
C ARG A 132 19.51 11.40 9.70
N GLU A 133 19.11 11.68 10.94
CA GLU A 133 19.92 11.44 12.13
C GLU A 133 19.25 10.42 13.03
N ASN A 134 20.02 9.49 13.59
CA ASN A 134 19.49 8.39 14.41
C ASN A 134 18.72 8.89 15.65
N LEU A 135 19.19 9.97 16.28
CA LEU A 135 18.51 10.57 17.44
C LEU A 135 17.13 11.13 17.07
N LEU A 136 17.00 11.75 15.89
CA LEU A 136 15.72 12.26 15.41
C LEU A 136 14.76 11.12 15.03
N GLN A 137 15.29 10.03 14.47
CA GLN A 137 14.51 8.81 14.21
C GLN A 137 13.97 8.21 15.51
N GLN A 138 14.82 8.08 16.54
CA GLN A 138 14.44 7.61 17.87
C GLN A 138 13.35 8.47 18.52
N GLU A 139 13.51 9.80 18.45
CA GLU A 139 12.49 10.72 18.96
C GLU A 139 11.15 10.51 18.24
N ALA A 140 11.16 10.42 16.90
CA ALA A 140 9.94 10.20 16.12
C ALA A 140 9.28 8.85 16.44
N LEU A 141 10.06 7.77 16.62
CA LEU A 141 9.57 6.46 17.07
C LEU A 141 8.90 6.54 18.45
N GLY A 142 9.52 7.25 19.39
CA GLY A 142 8.96 7.44 20.72
C GLY A 142 7.61 8.17 20.67
N VAL A 143 7.51 9.25 19.89
CA VAL A 143 6.26 10.02 19.73
C VAL A 143 5.17 9.17 19.07
N ILE A 144 5.46 8.50 17.94
CA ILE A 144 4.45 7.68 17.26
C ILE A 144 4.02 6.49 18.13
N GLY A 145 4.92 5.91 18.93
CA GLY A 145 4.59 4.83 19.85
C GLY A 145 3.64 5.27 20.97
N VAL A 146 3.87 6.45 21.55
CA VAL A 146 2.95 7.05 22.55
C VAL A 146 1.59 7.32 21.91
N ASN A 147 1.57 7.94 20.72
CA ASN A 147 0.36 8.20 19.96
C ASN A 147 -0.40 6.90 19.66
N PHE A 148 0.32 5.84 19.27
CA PHE A 148 -0.25 4.55 18.95
C PHE A 148 -0.89 3.89 20.17
N ILE A 149 -0.19 3.83 21.31
CA ILE A 149 -0.76 3.28 22.54
C ILE A 149 -2.01 4.06 22.94
N HIS A 150 -1.96 5.40 22.92
CA HIS A 150 -3.13 6.22 23.21
C HIS A 150 -4.29 5.94 22.23
N ALA A 151 -4.03 5.92 20.93
CA ALA A 151 -5.04 5.69 19.91
C ALA A 151 -5.71 4.32 20.06
N ALA A 152 -4.93 3.27 20.30
CA ALA A 152 -5.47 1.93 20.51
C ALA A 152 -6.33 1.84 21.78
N LEU A 153 -5.87 2.41 22.90
CA LEU A 153 -6.58 2.28 24.17
C LEU A 153 -7.85 3.14 24.24
N TYR A 154 -7.85 4.33 23.63
CA TYR A 154 -8.94 5.31 23.79
C TYR A 154 -9.74 5.62 22.53
N LEU A 155 -9.17 5.42 21.33
CA LEU A 155 -9.79 5.78 20.05
C LEU A 155 -10.23 4.57 19.21
N HIS A 156 -9.97 3.33 19.66
CA HIS A 156 -10.34 2.11 18.93
C HIS A 156 -11.80 1.99 18.45
N PRO A 157 -12.84 2.59 19.09
CA PRO A 157 -14.20 2.54 18.55
C PRO A 157 -14.33 3.23 17.19
N ASP A 158 -13.39 4.11 16.83
CA ASP A 158 -13.33 4.80 15.55
C ASP A 158 -11.95 4.56 14.89
N PRO A 159 -11.81 3.48 14.10
CA PRO A 159 -10.54 3.12 13.45
C PRO A 159 -9.94 4.22 12.56
N ALA A 160 -10.77 5.09 11.98
CA ALA A 160 -10.28 6.22 11.18
C ALA A 160 -9.59 7.27 12.05
N LYS A 161 -10.06 7.49 13.28
CA LYS A 161 -9.37 8.34 14.27
C LYS A 161 -8.09 7.71 14.80
N VAL A 162 -8.04 6.38 14.90
CA VAL A 162 -6.78 5.68 15.26
C VAL A 162 -5.70 6.00 14.22
N VAL A 163 -6.04 5.91 12.94
CA VAL A 163 -5.12 6.25 11.85
C VAL A 163 -4.65 7.72 11.96
N ALA A 164 -5.58 8.66 12.14
CA ALA A 164 -5.26 10.09 12.21
C ALA A 164 -4.30 10.40 13.37
N ALA A 165 -4.52 9.79 14.53
CA ALA A 165 -3.78 10.06 15.76
C ALA A 165 -2.29 9.70 15.69
N PHE A 166 -1.85 8.83 14.77
CA PHE A 166 -0.44 8.47 14.65
C PHE A 166 0.46 9.68 14.39
N MET A 167 -0.04 10.66 13.63
CA MET A 167 0.75 11.82 13.20
C MET A 167 0.66 13.02 14.16
N ASP A 168 0.04 12.88 15.34
CA ASP A 168 0.01 13.95 16.33
C ASP A 168 1.44 14.36 16.71
N ASN A 169 1.78 15.64 16.52
CA ASN A 169 3.13 16.21 16.66
C ASN A 169 4.22 15.56 15.77
N LEU A 170 3.83 14.97 14.64
CA LEU A 170 4.74 14.41 13.65
C LEU A 170 4.41 14.93 12.25
N THR A 171 5.38 14.85 11.36
CA THR A 171 5.21 15.11 9.93
C THR A 171 5.64 13.90 9.13
N THR A 172 5.09 13.77 7.93
CA THR A 172 5.41 12.70 6.98
C THR A 172 6.82 12.82 6.40
N GLU A 173 7.53 13.90 6.71
CA GLU A 173 8.96 14.06 6.41
C GLU A 173 9.85 13.32 7.42
N ARG A 174 9.35 13.05 8.64
CA ARG A 174 10.08 12.38 9.71
C ARG A 174 9.80 10.88 9.78
N ILE A 175 8.53 10.52 9.66
CA ILE A 175 8.07 9.13 9.77
C ILE A 175 6.84 8.90 8.89
N GLU A 176 6.74 7.71 8.32
CA GLU A 176 5.65 7.30 7.43
C GLU A 176 5.04 6.00 7.94
N VAL A 177 3.71 5.89 7.94
CA VAL A 177 2.98 4.64 8.24
C VAL A 177 2.46 4.08 6.92
N ASP A 178 3.14 3.07 6.38
CA ASP A 178 2.86 2.52 5.04
C ASP A 178 2.04 1.22 5.07
N MET A 179 1.75 0.68 6.27
CA MET A 179 0.88 -0.48 6.45
C MET A 179 0.19 -0.44 7.81
N ILE A 180 -1.09 -0.85 7.83
CA ILE A 180 -1.87 -1.03 9.05
C ILE A 180 -2.74 -2.28 8.96
N LYS A 181 -2.88 -3.00 10.08
CA LYS A 181 -3.83 -4.11 10.22
C LYS A 181 -4.44 -4.15 11.61
N PHE A 182 -5.76 -4.19 11.64
CA PHE A 182 -6.62 -4.41 12.80
C PHE A 182 -7.07 -5.86 12.82
N ASP A 183 -7.11 -6.45 14.02
CA ASP A 183 -7.49 -7.84 14.25
C ASP A 183 -8.16 -8.02 15.63
N GLY A 184 -9.06 -8.99 15.75
CA GLY A 184 -9.75 -9.32 17.00
C GLY A 184 -11.13 -8.67 17.18
N PRO A 185 -11.80 -8.95 18.32
CA PRO A 185 -13.23 -8.69 18.51
C PRO A 185 -13.62 -7.21 18.44
N ALA A 186 -12.74 -6.28 18.80
CA ALA A 186 -13.01 -4.84 18.69
C ALA A 186 -13.15 -4.37 17.22
N PHE A 187 -12.66 -5.17 16.26
CA PHE A 187 -12.54 -4.78 14.86
C PHE A 187 -13.28 -5.74 13.91
N ALA A 188 -14.26 -6.51 14.41
CA ALA A 188 -14.99 -7.50 13.60
C ALA A 188 -15.69 -6.93 12.35
N GLY A 189 -16.05 -5.64 12.35
CA GLY A 189 -16.65 -4.94 11.20
C GLY A 189 -15.67 -4.13 10.35
N VAL A 190 -14.36 -4.20 10.63
CA VAL A 190 -13.34 -3.38 9.97
C VAL A 190 -12.77 -4.10 8.77
N ASP A 191 -12.91 -3.50 7.59
CA ASP A 191 -12.16 -3.94 6.40
C ASP A 191 -10.79 -3.25 6.39
N ASN A 192 -9.72 -4.05 6.53
CA ASN A 192 -8.34 -3.57 6.58
C ASN A 192 -7.90 -2.85 5.29
N ARG A 193 -8.57 -3.10 4.16
CA ARG A 193 -8.30 -2.41 2.91
C ARG A 193 -8.81 -0.97 2.95
N VAL A 194 -9.94 -0.74 3.62
CA VAL A 194 -10.44 0.62 3.87
C VAL A 194 -9.51 1.37 4.81
N MET A 195 -8.99 0.71 5.85
CA MET A 195 -8.02 1.35 6.77
C MET A 195 -6.70 1.69 6.09
N SER A 196 -6.25 0.83 5.18
CA SER A 196 -5.07 1.11 4.36
C SER A 196 -5.32 2.24 3.36
N LEU A 197 -6.52 2.33 2.77
CA LEU A 197 -6.94 3.48 1.97
C LEU A 197 -6.92 4.78 2.81
N GLN A 198 -7.34 4.73 4.08
CA GLN A 198 -7.27 5.88 4.99
C GLN A 198 -5.84 6.39 5.19
N LEU A 199 -4.83 5.50 5.25
CA LEU A 199 -3.43 5.93 5.31
C LEU A 199 -3.07 6.86 4.13
N VAL A 200 -3.52 6.52 2.92
CA VAL A 200 -3.25 7.32 1.71
C VAL A 200 -4.10 8.59 1.68
N GLN A 201 -5.38 8.50 2.06
CA GLN A 201 -6.29 9.65 2.07
C GLN A 201 -5.89 10.72 3.10
N GLN A 202 -5.41 10.29 4.25
CA GLN A 202 -4.96 11.18 5.33
C GLN A 202 -3.48 11.60 5.18
N GLY A 203 -2.80 11.10 4.14
CA GLY A 203 -1.42 11.49 3.80
C GLY A 203 -0.33 10.81 4.61
N LEU A 204 -0.64 9.79 5.41
CA LEU A 204 0.35 9.04 6.21
C LEU A 204 1.32 8.22 5.36
N THR A 205 0.91 7.87 4.14
CA THR A 205 1.75 7.27 3.10
C THR A 205 1.24 7.68 1.73
N GLU A 206 2.11 7.60 0.73
CA GLU A 206 1.74 7.90 -0.66
C GLU A 206 1.09 6.70 -1.37
N ALA A 207 1.26 5.48 -0.88
CA ALA A 207 0.71 4.29 -1.50
C ALA A 207 0.54 3.10 -0.55
N THR A 208 -0.49 2.29 -0.80
CA THR A 208 -0.76 1.04 -0.09
C THR A 208 -1.14 -0.09 -1.05
N MET A 209 -0.95 -1.35 -0.64
CA MET A 209 -1.07 -2.50 -1.52
C MET A 209 -1.91 -3.62 -0.92
N PHE A 210 -2.65 -4.30 -1.80
CA PHE A 210 -3.49 -5.45 -1.48
C PHE A 210 -3.17 -6.60 -2.42
N THR A 211 -2.96 -7.79 -1.87
CA THR A 211 -2.85 -9.01 -2.68
C THR A 211 -4.21 -9.44 -3.21
N ALA A 212 -4.22 -10.34 -4.20
CA ALA A 212 -5.45 -10.75 -4.88
C ALA A 212 -6.47 -11.47 -3.97
N ASP A 213 -5.99 -12.04 -2.86
CA ASP A 213 -6.81 -12.63 -1.78
C ASP A 213 -7.42 -11.58 -0.84
N GLY A 214 -7.13 -10.29 -1.04
CA GLY A 214 -7.66 -9.19 -0.24
C GLY A 214 -6.82 -8.83 0.98
N GLU A 215 -5.68 -9.49 1.19
CA GLU A 215 -4.80 -9.18 2.31
C GLU A 215 -4.00 -7.89 2.08
N VAL A 216 -3.87 -7.09 3.13
CA VAL A 216 -3.00 -5.90 3.13
C VAL A 216 -1.55 -6.35 3.16
N ALA A 217 -0.74 -5.83 2.23
CA ALA A 217 0.64 -6.22 2.08
C ALA A 217 1.59 -5.03 2.14
N GLN A 218 2.76 -5.24 2.77
CA GLN A 218 3.83 -4.27 2.75
C GLN A 218 4.53 -4.33 1.38
N ALA A 219 4.75 -3.17 0.76
CA ALA A 219 5.18 -3.09 -0.64
C ALA A 219 6.56 -3.71 -0.88
N ALA A 220 7.51 -3.55 0.06
CA ALA A 220 8.82 -4.18 -0.08
C ALA A 220 8.70 -5.70 -0.07
N ASP A 221 7.87 -6.31 0.78
CA ASP A 221 7.68 -7.76 0.80
C ASP A 221 7.13 -8.32 -0.52
N VAL A 222 6.22 -7.59 -1.18
CA VAL A 222 5.62 -8.04 -2.46
C VAL A 222 6.57 -7.81 -3.64
N LEU A 223 7.29 -6.69 -3.65
CA LEU A 223 8.03 -6.21 -4.83
C LEU A 223 9.53 -6.54 -4.80
N HIS A 224 10.08 -6.95 -3.65
CA HIS A 224 11.51 -7.11 -3.47
C HIS A 224 12.13 -8.07 -4.50
N LYS A 225 13.12 -7.55 -5.25
CA LYS A 225 13.86 -8.29 -6.28
C LYS A 225 12.99 -8.90 -7.38
N ARG A 226 11.78 -8.40 -7.62
CA ARG A 226 10.89 -8.88 -8.69
C ARG A 226 10.76 -7.85 -9.81
N PRO A 227 10.66 -8.26 -11.08
CA PRO A 227 10.20 -7.40 -12.16
C PRO A 227 8.75 -6.97 -11.90
N ILE A 228 8.40 -5.74 -12.30
CA ILE A 228 7.07 -5.17 -12.02
C ILE A 228 6.43 -4.70 -13.32
N LEU A 229 5.20 -5.12 -13.58
CA LEU A 229 4.32 -4.56 -14.60
C LEU A 229 3.15 -3.86 -13.92
N VAL A 230 2.91 -2.60 -14.24
CA VAL A 230 1.80 -1.81 -13.66
C VAL A 230 0.83 -1.36 -14.73
N VAL A 231 -0.46 -1.52 -14.47
CA VAL A 231 -1.55 -0.92 -15.27
C VAL A 231 -2.34 0.01 -14.37
N ARG A 232 -2.41 1.29 -14.76
CA ARG A 232 -3.14 2.33 -14.05
C ARG A 232 -4.57 2.45 -14.61
N GLY A 233 -5.58 2.43 -13.74
CA GLY A 233 -6.98 2.52 -14.17
C GLY A 233 -7.95 2.91 -13.05
N SER A 234 -9.20 3.17 -13.42
CA SER A 234 -10.30 3.35 -12.46
C SER A 234 -10.98 2.03 -12.09
N PHE A 235 -10.92 1.03 -12.97
CA PHE A 235 -11.46 -0.32 -12.78
C PHE A 235 -12.91 -0.36 -12.28
N ARG A 236 -13.76 0.52 -12.81
CA ARG A 236 -15.16 0.67 -12.39
C ARG A 236 -16.17 0.39 -13.52
N PRO A 237 -16.51 -0.88 -13.79
CA PRO A 237 -15.75 -2.08 -13.43
C PRO A 237 -14.50 -2.24 -14.32
N ILE A 238 -13.66 -3.23 -14.02
CA ILE A 238 -12.68 -3.73 -15.01
C ILE A 238 -13.40 -4.32 -16.23
N THR A 239 -12.88 -4.04 -17.43
CA THR A 239 -13.48 -4.44 -18.71
C THR A 239 -12.59 -5.41 -19.47
N ASN A 240 -13.14 -6.11 -20.47
CA ASN A 240 -12.34 -6.99 -21.35
C ASN A 240 -11.24 -6.21 -22.09
N ALA A 241 -11.46 -4.94 -22.45
CA ALA A 241 -10.41 -4.10 -23.01
C ALA A 241 -9.25 -3.84 -22.04
N THR A 242 -9.56 -3.57 -20.78
CA THR A 242 -8.52 -3.35 -19.77
C THR A 242 -7.79 -4.66 -19.44
N LEU A 243 -8.52 -5.78 -19.40
CA LEU A 243 -7.92 -7.09 -19.19
C LEU A 243 -7.01 -7.49 -20.35
N ASP A 244 -7.39 -7.18 -21.60
CA ASP A 244 -6.56 -7.44 -22.77
C ASP A 244 -5.24 -6.65 -22.75
N VAL A 245 -5.27 -5.39 -22.30
CA VAL A 245 -4.05 -4.60 -22.05
C VAL A 245 -3.16 -5.31 -21.04
N ILE A 246 -3.73 -5.78 -19.92
CA ILE A 246 -2.98 -6.46 -18.85
C ILE A 246 -2.37 -7.77 -19.39
N ASP A 247 -3.16 -8.59 -20.07
CA ASP A 247 -2.75 -9.92 -20.53
C ASP A 247 -1.68 -9.84 -21.62
N CYS A 248 -1.89 -9.01 -22.64
CA CYS A 248 -0.92 -8.82 -23.71
C CYS A 248 0.40 -8.24 -23.17
N ALA A 249 0.32 -7.24 -22.29
CA ALA A 249 1.51 -6.68 -21.64
C ALA A 249 2.22 -7.70 -20.76
N ARG A 250 1.48 -8.51 -19.98
CA ARG A 250 2.01 -9.56 -19.13
C ARG A 250 2.73 -10.62 -19.94
N GLU A 251 2.17 -11.08 -21.05
CA GLU A 251 2.82 -12.03 -21.94
C GLU A 251 4.11 -11.47 -22.53
N GLN A 252 4.06 -10.24 -23.05
CA GLN A 252 5.22 -9.57 -23.63
C GLN A 252 6.33 -9.37 -22.59
N PHE A 253 5.97 -8.94 -21.38
CA PHE A 253 6.90 -8.77 -20.27
C PHE A 253 7.52 -10.11 -19.85
N ALA A 254 6.70 -11.14 -19.67
CA ALA A 254 7.15 -12.47 -19.28
C ALA A 254 8.15 -13.05 -20.29
N ARG A 255 7.93 -12.84 -21.60
CA ARG A 255 8.88 -13.27 -22.66
C ARG A 255 10.26 -12.63 -22.50
N GLN A 256 10.34 -11.36 -22.10
CA GLN A 256 11.61 -10.64 -21.87
C GLN A 256 12.33 -11.13 -20.60
N HIS A 257 11.57 -11.63 -19.63
CA HIS A 257 12.08 -12.06 -18.31
C HIS A 257 12.14 -13.59 -18.12
N ARG A 258 11.96 -14.40 -19.18
CA ARG A 258 11.94 -15.88 -19.09
C ARG A 258 13.14 -16.49 -18.38
N ASN A 259 14.30 -15.83 -18.44
CA ASN A 259 15.56 -16.30 -17.88
C ASN A 259 15.93 -15.64 -16.55
N GLN A 260 15.08 -14.79 -15.97
CA GLN A 260 15.34 -14.11 -14.71
C GLN A 260 14.77 -14.89 -13.51
N ALA A 261 15.46 -14.80 -12.37
CA ALA A 261 14.96 -15.35 -11.13
C ALA A 261 13.78 -14.53 -10.61
N GLY A 262 12.62 -15.18 -10.48
CA GLY A 262 11.40 -14.58 -9.91
C GLY A 262 10.33 -14.26 -10.96
N THR A 263 9.08 -14.57 -10.63
CA THR A 263 7.91 -14.22 -11.46
C THR A 263 7.67 -12.72 -11.41
N ALA A 264 7.35 -12.10 -12.55
CA ALA A 264 6.92 -10.71 -12.57
C ALA A 264 5.67 -10.49 -11.69
N VAL A 265 5.62 -9.36 -10.99
CA VAL A 265 4.42 -8.91 -10.27
C VAL A 265 3.62 -8.04 -11.23
N VAL A 266 2.34 -8.36 -11.39
CA VAL A 266 1.40 -7.50 -12.11
C VAL A 266 0.58 -6.72 -11.09
N LEU A 267 0.65 -5.39 -11.15
CA LEU A 267 -0.07 -4.48 -10.29
C LEU A 267 -1.13 -3.73 -11.09
N THR A 268 -2.34 -3.64 -10.53
CA THR A 268 -3.37 -2.70 -10.97
C THR A 268 -3.42 -1.52 -10.03
N GLU A 269 -3.13 -0.33 -10.53
CA GLU A 269 -3.07 0.88 -9.71
C GLU A 269 -4.32 1.75 -9.87
N MET A 270 -4.97 2.04 -8.74
CA MET A 270 -5.99 3.08 -8.60
C MET A 270 -5.40 4.29 -7.88
N THR A 271 -5.51 5.47 -8.48
CA THR A 271 -5.11 6.70 -7.79
C THR A 271 -6.29 7.21 -6.95
N LEU A 272 -6.03 8.03 -5.91
CA LEU A 272 -7.11 8.71 -5.18
C LEU A 272 -8.03 9.50 -6.12
N ARG A 273 -7.48 10.10 -7.18
CA ARG A 273 -8.25 10.78 -8.23
C ARG A 273 -9.19 9.85 -9.01
N HIS A 274 -8.80 8.59 -9.23
CA HIS A 274 -9.71 7.61 -9.85
C HIS A 274 -10.81 7.14 -8.90
N LEU A 275 -10.53 7.13 -7.59
CA LEU A 275 -11.48 6.71 -6.57
C LEU A 275 -12.48 7.80 -6.21
N ALA A 276 -12.08 9.08 -6.33
CA ALA A 276 -12.93 10.20 -5.97
C ALA A 276 -14.00 10.51 -7.04
N GLU A 277 -15.23 10.71 -6.60
CA GLU A 277 -16.30 11.39 -7.34
C GLU A 277 -16.64 12.69 -6.59
N GLN A 278 -16.50 13.85 -7.25
CA GLN A 278 -16.71 15.16 -6.59
C GLN A 278 -15.92 15.32 -5.28
N ASP A 279 -14.64 14.90 -5.29
CA ASP A 279 -13.72 14.90 -4.14
C ASP A 279 -14.11 13.98 -2.97
N VAL A 280 -15.14 13.15 -3.13
CA VAL A 280 -15.56 12.14 -2.14
C VAL A 280 -15.19 10.75 -2.64
N ILE A 281 -14.55 9.95 -1.78
CA ILE A 281 -14.27 8.54 -2.04
C ILE A 281 -15.25 7.71 -1.22
N ASP A 282 -16.09 6.93 -1.90
CA ASP A 282 -16.97 5.94 -1.28
C ASP A 282 -16.17 4.65 -0.99
N PRO A 283 -16.00 4.25 0.29
CA PRO A 283 -15.32 3.00 0.64
C PRO A 283 -15.94 1.78 -0.02
N ARG A 284 -17.27 1.78 -0.22
CA ARG A 284 -18.00 0.66 -0.81
C ARG A 284 -17.66 0.52 -2.29
N ASP A 285 -17.65 1.63 -3.03
CA ASP A 285 -17.24 1.66 -4.43
C ASP A 285 -15.77 1.26 -4.61
N PHE A 286 -14.88 1.66 -3.70
CA PHE A 286 -13.50 1.18 -3.68
C PHE A 286 -13.42 -0.34 -3.50
N LEU A 287 -14.15 -0.90 -2.52
CA LEU A 287 -14.18 -2.33 -2.26
C LEU A 287 -14.75 -3.12 -3.44
N ASP A 288 -15.81 -2.64 -4.08
CA ASP A 288 -16.38 -3.24 -5.30
C ASP A 288 -15.32 -3.36 -6.40
N ARG A 289 -14.52 -2.30 -6.63
CA ARG A 289 -13.42 -2.32 -7.61
C ARG A 289 -12.34 -3.32 -7.20
N ALA A 290 -11.87 -3.26 -5.96
CA ALA A 290 -10.81 -4.12 -5.43
C ALA A 290 -11.21 -5.61 -5.50
N ASP A 291 -12.46 -5.93 -5.17
CA ASP A 291 -13.01 -7.28 -5.22
C ASP A 291 -13.06 -7.83 -6.65
N THR A 292 -13.48 -7.01 -7.62
CA THR A 292 -13.46 -7.44 -9.04
C THR A 292 -12.06 -7.71 -9.55
N LEU A 293 -11.06 -6.92 -9.12
CA LEU A 293 -9.65 -7.14 -9.45
C LEU A 293 -9.11 -8.42 -8.79
N GLY A 294 -9.40 -8.62 -7.50
CA GLY A 294 -9.02 -9.82 -6.75
C GLY A 294 -9.60 -11.10 -7.36
N SER A 295 -10.84 -11.06 -7.84
CA SER A 295 -11.48 -12.20 -8.54
C SER A 295 -10.75 -12.66 -9.81
N LEU A 296 -9.89 -11.80 -10.36
CA LEU A 296 -9.06 -12.06 -11.54
C LEU A 296 -7.60 -12.37 -11.18
N GLY A 297 -7.29 -12.49 -9.88
CA GLY A 297 -5.93 -12.75 -9.40
C GLY A 297 -5.00 -11.53 -9.46
N LEU A 298 -5.54 -10.31 -9.53
CA LEU A 298 -4.75 -9.09 -9.69
C LEU A 298 -4.45 -8.41 -8.35
N THR A 299 -3.19 -8.08 -8.13
CA THR A 299 -2.74 -7.29 -6.97
C THR A 299 -3.09 -5.82 -7.17
N VAL A 300 -3.64 -5.18 -6.14
CA VAL A 300 -4.11 -3.79 -6.18
C VAL A 300 -3.11 -2.87 -5.49
N LEU A 301 -2.77 -1.76 -6.14
CA LEU A 301 -2.03 -0.63 -5.56
C LEU A 301 -2.97 0.57 -5.50
N VAL A 302 -3.12 1.18 -4.34
CA VAL A 302 -3.79 2.48 -4.20
C VAL A 302 -2.74 3.54 -3.94
N SER A 303 -2.77 4.65 -4.69
CA SER A 303 -1.73 5.69 -4.58
C SER A 303 -2.29 7.11 -4.64
N ASN A 304 -1.51 8.07 -4.14
CA ASN A 304 -1.69 9.50 -4.40
C ASN A 304 -0.79 10.02 -5.55
N TYR A 305 -0.24 9.12 -6.39
CA TYR A 305 0.68 9.50 -7.45
C TYR A 305 -0.04 9.99 -8.71
N ALA A 306 -0.35 11.29 -8.75
CA ALA A 306 -0.92 11.92 -9.93
C ALA A 306 -0.07 11.71 -11.21
N ARG A 307 1.26 11.84 -11.10
CA ARG A 307 2.20 11.79 -12.24
C ARG A 307 3.02 10.50 -12.25
N TYR A 308 3.19 9.90 -13.42
CA TYR A 308 3.85 8.60 -13.58
C TYR A 308 5.31 8.58 -13.09
N PHE A 309 6.05 9.69 -13.17
CA PHE A 309 7.43 9.70 -12.65
C PHE A 309 7.50 9.51 -11.12
N ARG A 310 6.45 9.90 -10.37
CA ARG A 310 6.37 9.64 -8.92
C ARG A 310 6.07 8.17 -8.63
N LEU A 311 5.15 7.58 -9.39
CA LEU A 311 4.89 6.13 -9.34
C LEU A 311 6.16 5.33 -9.69
N ALA A 312 6.86 5.71 -10.76
CA ALA A 312 8.12 5.10 -11.15
C ALA A 312 9.16 5.17 -10.01
N ALA A 313 9.36 6.37 -9.43
CA ALA A 313 10.26 6.57 -8.30
C ALA A 313 9.90 5.70 -7.08
N TYR A 314 8.62 5.50 -6.82
CA TYR A 314 8.15 4.59 -5.78
C TYR A 314 8.52 3.13 -6.08
N LEU A 315 8.20 2.62 -7.27
CA LEU A 315 8.44 1.23 -7.62
C LEU A 315 9.93 0.86 -7.64
N VAL A 316 10.78 1.73 -8.20
CA VAL A 316 12.24 1.49 -8.31
C VAL A 316 12.99 1.57 -6.97
N ARG A 317 12.33 2.06 -5.91
CA ARG A 317 12.85 1.96 -4.54
C ARG A 317 12.74 0.53 -4.02
N HIS A 318 11.72 -0.23 -4.41
CA HIS A 318 11.47 -1.58 -3.90
C HIS A 318 12.16 -2.69 -4.70
N THR A 319 12.55 -2.43 -5.95
CA THR A 319 13.24 -3.40 -6.79
C THR A 319 14.34 -2.78 -7.64
N LYS A 320 15.35 -3.58 -7.97
CA LYS A 320 16.37 -3.26 -9.00
C LYS A 320 16.10 -3.97 -10.33
N GLN A 321 15.05 -4.79 -10.38
CA GLN A 321 14.61 -5.42 -11.63
C GLN A 321 13.83 -4.43 -12.49
N GLN A 322 13.58 -4.79 -13.74
CA GLN A 322 12.87 -3.94 -14.69
C GLN A 322 11.45 -3.62 -14.21
N VAL A 323 11.04 -2.37 -14.46
CA VAL A 323 9.68 -1.88 -14.24
C VAL A 323 9.07 -1.53 -15.60
N ALA A 324 7.85 -1.98 -15.84
CA ALA A 324 7.07 -1.63 -17.02
C ALA A 324 5.73 -1.02 -16.61
N ILE A 325 5.25 -0.02 -17.35
CA ILE A 325 3.92 0.55 -17.21
C ILE A 325 3.17 0.33 -18.52
N ALA A 326 2.06 -0.39 -18.47
CA ALA A 326 1.19 -0.61 -19.62
C ALA A 326 0.00 0.37 -19.60
N MET A 327 -0.26 0.98 -20.76
CA MET A 327 -1.29 2.00 -20.93
C MET A 327 -1.75 2.12 -22.38
N GLY A 328 -2.89 2.76 -22.63
CA GLY A 328 -3.33 3.07 -24.00
C GLY A 328 -2.64 4.30 -24.60
N LEU A 329 -2.58 4.35 -25.93
CA LEU A 329 -1.97 5.46 -26.69
C LEU A 329 -2.47 6.86 -26.27
N ARG A 330 -3.75 6.98 -25.92
CA ARG A 330 -4.35 8.26 -25.47
C ARG A 330 -3.66 8.80 -24.21
N ARG A 331 -3.32 7.92 -23.26
CA ARG A 331 -2.59 8.28 -22.03
C ARG A 331 -1.16 8.68 -22.34
N LEU A 332 -0.50 8.00 -23.27
CA LEU A 332 0.84 8.38 -23.72
C LEU A 332 0.83 9.80 -24.29
N ARG A 333 -0.16 10.14 -25.12
CA ARG A 333 -0.32 11.49 -25.65
C ARG A 333 -0.45 12.54 -24.54
N GLU A 334 -1.29 12.27 -23.53
CA GLU A 334 -1.45 13.15 -22.36
C GLU A 334 -0.13 13.31 -21.57
N MET A 335 0.73 12.29 -21.51
CA MET A 335 2.04 12.39 -20.85
C MET A 335 3.03 13.31 -21.57
N PHE A 336 2.82 13.60 -22.85
CA PHE A 336 3.65 14.54 -23.63
C PHE A 336 3.04 15.96 -23.69
N ASP A 337 2.12 16.29 -22.78
CA ASP A 337 1.59 17.64 -22.62
C ASP A 337 2.34 18.39 -21.51
N ASP A 338 3.11 19.41 -21.89
CA ASP A 338 4.00 20.16 -20.99
C ASP A 338 3.29 20.83 -19.82
N LYS A 339 1.98 21.13 -19.96
CA LYS A 339 1.22 21.81 -18.91
C LYS A 339 1.19 21.04 -17.59
N TYR A 340 1.46 19.74 -17.61
CA TYR A 340 1.51 18.89 -16.42
C TYR A 340 2.86 18.92 -15.67
N TYR A 341 3.83 19.69 -16.18
CA TYR A 341 5.20 19.75 -15.65
C TYR A 341 5.69 21.17 -15.40
N SER A 342 4.81 22.18 -15.44
CA SER A 342 5.19 23.59 -15.23
C SER A 342 5.66 23.91 -13.81
N ASP A 343 5.39 23.01 -12.85
CA ASP A 343 5.84 23.10 -11.45
C ASP A 343 7.24 22.51 -11.21
N LEU A 344 7.89 21.96 -12.26
CA LEU A 344 9.24 21.41 -12.18
C LEU A 344 10.24 22.36 -12.85
N ASP A 345 11.37 22.62 -12.20
CA ASP A 345 12.41 23.53 -12.72
C ASP A 345 12.91 23.11 -14.11
N GLY A 346 13.08 21.81 -14.34
CA GLY A 346 13.46 21.24 -15.65
C GLY A 346 12.29 20.72 -16.48
N GLY A 347 11.06 21.04 -16.11
CA GLY A 347 9.85 20.71 -16.87
C GLY A 347 9.69 19.22 -17.21
N ILE A 348 9.23 18.94 -18.43
CA ILE A 348 9.03 17.57 -18.92
C ILE A 348 10.33 16.76 -18.98
N LEU A 349 11.47 17.40 -19.28
CA LEU A 349 12.77 16.72 -19.36
C LEU A 349 13.20 16.19 -18.00
N GLU A 350 13.00 16.99 -16.94
CA GLU A 350 13.24 16.53 -15.58
C GLU A 350 12.32 15.37 -15.20
N ALA A 351 11.03 15.47 -15.49
CA ALA A 351 10.07 14.41 -15.19
C ALA A 351 10.44 13.09 -15.88
N PHE A 352 10.75 13.13 -17.18
CA PHE A 352 11.11 11.97 -17.98
C PHE A 352 12.49 11.42 -17.58
N GLY A 353 13.47 12.29 -17.31
CA GLY A 353 14.78 11.88 -16.79
C GLY A 353 14.71 11.20 -15.42
N ARG A 354 13.73 11.57 -14.57
CA ARG A 354 13.42 10.84 -13.32
C ARG A 354 12.71 9.51 -13.58
N MET A 355 11.76 9.49 -14.52
CA MET A 355 10.88 8.34 -14.81
C MET A 355 11.61 7.16 -15.45
N PHE A 356 12.45 7.43 -16.46
CA PHE A 356 13.13 6.38 -17.23
C PHE A 356 14.44 5.90 -16.59
N LYS A 357 14.66 6.22 -15.30
CA LYS A 357 15.72 5.60 -14.50
C LYS A 357 15.47 4.09 -14.38
N ASN A 358 16.56 3.32 -14.27
CA ASN A 358 16.53 1.85 -14.12
C ASN A 358 15.78 1.11 -15.24
N ASP A 359 15.93 1.57 -16.48
CA ASP A 359 15.39 0.89 -17.67
C ASP A 359 13.86 0.69 -17.63
N LEU A 360 13.13 1.70 -17.12
CA LEU A 360 11.67 1.65 -17.14
C LEU A 360 11.17 1.61 -18.59
N LYS A 361 10.13 0.80 -18.83
CA LYS A 361 9.47 0.69 -20.14
C LYS A 361 8.01 1.11 -20.10
N LEU A 362 7.56 1.74 -21.16
CA LEU A 362 6.15 1.97 -21.45
C LEU A 362 5.68 0.99 -22.50
N TYR A 363 4.65 0.22 -22.16
CA TYR A 363 3.97 -0.69 -23.09
C TYR A 363 2.66 -0.05 -23.54
N ILE A 364 2.58 0.23 -24.84
CA ILE A 364 1.55 1.08 -25.40
C ILE A 364 0.54 0.25 -26.17
N TYR A 365 -0.68 0.23 -25.67
CA TYR A 365 -1.80 -0.41 -26.34
C TYR A 365 -2.29 0.50 -27.47
N PRO A 366 -2.31 0.01 -28.72
CA PRO A 366 -2.71 0.81 -29.87
C PRO A 366 -4.21 1.13 -29.83
N VAL A 367 -4.61 2.22 -30.48
CA VAL A 367 -6.01 2.66 -30.51
C VAL A 367 -6.45 2.95 -31.95
N SER A 368 -7.72 2.71 -32.24
CA SER A 368 -8.36 3.23 -33.45
C SER A 368 -8.73 4.71 -33.26
N GLU A 369 -8.46 5.53 -34.29
CA GLU A 369 -8.82 6.94 -34.35
C GLU A 369 -9.85 7.18 -35.47
N GLY A 370 -11.09 6.79 -35.21
CA GLY A 370 -12.24 7.03 -36.11
C GLY A 370 -12.42 6.00 -37.23
N ASP A 371 -11.35 5.29 -37.61
CA ASP A 371 -11.40 4.15 -38.54
C ASP A 371 -11.02 2.85 -37.82
N PRO A 372 -11.97 1.92 -37.59
CA PRO A 372 -11.69 0.62 -36.97
C PRO A 372 -10.66 -0.23 -37.71
N ALA A 373 -10.43 0.01 -39.01
CA ALA A 373 -9.45 -0.72 -39.81
C ALA A 373 -8.02 -0.26 -39.51
N ARG A 374 -7.83 1.01 -39.12
CA ARG A 374 -6.52 1.63 -38.90
C ARG A 374 -6.23 1.85 -37.41
N LEU A 375 -5.18 1.19 -36.95
CA LEU A 375 -4.67 1.37 -35.60
C LEU A 375 -3.51 2.34 -35.62
N VAL A 376 -3.52 3.26 -34.66
CA VAL A 376 -2.39 4.13 -34.39
C VAL A 376 -1.56 3.49 -33.27
N THR A 377 -0.29 3.30 -33.56
CA THR A 377 0.73 2.75 -32.67
C THR A 377 1.55 3.87 -32.03
N ALA A 378 2.37 3.55 -31.02
CA ALA A 378 3.34 4.48 -30.47
C ALA A 378 4.30 4.99 -31.55
N ARG A 379 4.72 4.14 -32.48
CA ARG A 379 5.60 4.54 -33.59
C ARG A 379 5.02 5.64 -34.48
N GLU A 380 3.70 5.74 -34.53
CA GLU A 380 2.96 6.68 -35.37
C GLU A 380 2.42 7.89 -34.59
N LEU A 381 2.63 7.95 -33.28
CA LEU A 381 2.14 9.04 -32.45
C LEU A 381 2.86 10.34 -32.79
N ALA A 382 2.10 11.34 -33.23
CA ALA A 382 2.57 12.71 -33.34
C ALA A 382 2.57 13.39 -31.95
N VAL A 383 3.72 13.95 -31.56
CA VAL A 383 3.89 14.83 -30.39
C VAL A 383 4.17 16.26 -30.84
N ALA A 384 4.12 17.23 -29.91
CA ALA A 384 4.44 18.62 -30.22
C ALA A 384 5.85 18.76 -30.83
N PRO A 385 6.08 19.69 -31.79
CA PRO A 385 7.32 19.75 -32.56
C PRO A 385 8.60 19.81 -31.71
N HIS A 386 8.57 20.56 -30.60
CA HIS A 386 9.72 20.71 -29.70
C HIS A 386 10.00 19.44 -28.85
N LEU A 387 9.03 18.53 -28.71
CA LEU A 387 9.18 17.26 -27.99
C LEU A 387 9.58 16.10 -28.91
N ARG A 388 9.61 16.31 -30.23
CA ARG A 388 9.87 15.25 -31.22
C ARG A 388 11.16 14.49 -30.96
N HIS A 389 12.24 15.20 -30.60
CA HIS A 389 13.54 14.56 -30.36
C HIS A 389 13.58 13.76 -29.07
N LEU A 390 12.91 14.22 -28.00
CA LEU A 390 12.73 13.46 -26.78
C LEU A 390 11.94 12.18 -27.05
N TYR A 391 10.84 12.27 -27.79
CA TYR A 391 10.03 11.11 -28.15
C TYR A 391 10.79 10.08 -28.98
N ALA A 392 11.49 10.55 -30.02
CA ALA A 392 12.33 9.71 -30.87
C ALA A 392 13.43 8.99 -30.07
N HIS A 393 14.08 9.70 -29.14
CA HIS A 393 15.08 9.12 -28.25
C HIS A 393 14.50 7.98 -27.40
N LEU A 394 13.32 8.17 -26.81
CA LEU A 394 12.68 7.14 -25.98
C LEU A 394 12.22 5.92 -26.79
N LEU A 395 11.72 6.14 -28.01
CA LEU A 395 11.37 5.04 -28.93
C LEU A 395 12.61 4.26 -29.38
N GLN A 396 13.66 4.95 -29.83
CA GLN A 396 14.88 4.33 -30.37
C GLN A 396 15.63 3.51 -29.30
N ASN A 397 15.60 3.97 -28.04
CA ASN A 397 16.21 3.25 -26.93
C ASN A 397 15.30 2.17 -26.31
N GLY A 398 14.12 1.94 -26.87
CA GLY A 398 13.21 0.87 -26.42
C GLY A 398 12.50 1.15 -25.09
N HIS A 399 12.52 2.40 -24.62
CA HIS A 399 11.76 2.85 -23.45
C HIS A 399 10.26 2.92 -23.73
N ILE A 400 9.87 3.05 -25.00
CA ILE A 400 8.48 3.01 -25.44
C ILE A 400 8.35 1.89 -26.46
N ALA A 401 7.44 0.94 -26.21
CA ALA A 401 7.19 -0.19 -27.09
C ALA A 401 5.69 -0.45 -27.23
N ASP A 402 5.26 -0.85 -28.42
CA ASP A 402 3.89 -1.26 -28.67
C ASP A 402 3.57 -2.61 -28.01
N ILE A 403 2.31 -2.78 -27.59
CA ILE A 403 1.75 -4.05 -27.16
C ILE A 403 1.28 -4.83 -28.39
N ALA A 404 1.81 -6.03 -28.55
CA ALA A 404 1.39 -6.97 -29.60
C ALA A 404 0.34 -7.98 -29.09
N GLY A 405 -0.37 -8.63 -30.02
CA GLY A 405 -1.31 -9.71 -29.70
C GLY A 405 -2.69 -9.27 -29.20
N HIS A 406 -3.01 -7.98 -29.29
CA HIS A 406 -4.26 -7.41 -28.82
C HIS A 406 -5.49 -7.85 -29.64
N HIS A 407 -6.64 -7.89 -28.98
CA HIS A 407 -7.92 -8.25 -29.57
C HIS A 407 -8.64 -7.01 -30.10
N ARG A 408 -8.95 -6.99 -31.41
CA ARG A 408 -9.56 -5.82 -32.06
C ARG A 408 -10.99 -5.57 -31.57
N GLU A 409 -11.73 -6.63 -31.25
CA GLU A 409 -13.10 -6.56 -30.77
C GLU A 409 -13.26 -5.80 -29.44
N TYR A 410 -12.19 -5.65 -28.65
CA TYR A 410 -12.26 -4.94 -27.36
C TYR A 410 -11.96 -3.44 -27.47
N GLN A 411 -11.52 -2.94 -28.62
CA GLN A 411 -11.03 -1.56 -28.75
C GLN A 411 -12.09 -0.48 -28.48
N ASP A 412 -13.36 -0.80 -28.72
CA ASP A 412 -14.48 0.12 -28.54
C ASP A 412 -15.14 0.03 -27.16
N ILE A 413 -14.69 -0.92 -26.32
CA ILE A 413 -15.19 -1.03 -24.96
C ILE A 413 -14.66 0.16 -24.14
N ARG A 414 -15.58 0.93 -23.57
CA ARG A 414 -15.28 2.04 -22.66
C ARG A 414 -15.90 1.75 -21.30
N ALA A 415 -15.12 1.84 -20.23
CA ALA A 415 -15.59 1.59 -18.86
C ALA A 415 -16.79 2.47 -18.47
N ARG A 416 -16.84 3.74 -18.93
CA ARG A 416 -17.97 4.64 -18.69
C ARG A 416 -19.28 4.14 -19.30
N ASP A 417 -19.21 3.53 -20.48
CA ASP A 417 -20.40 3.04 -21.20
C ASP A 417 -20.89 1.75 -20.52
N VAL A 418 -19.96 0.88 -20.11
CA VAL A 418 -20.24 -0.31 -19.28
C VAL A 418 -20.92 0.08 -17.98
N LEU A 419 -20.37 1.04 -17.23
CA LEU A 419 -20.93 1.50 -15.96
C LEU A 419 -22.33 2.09 -16.14
N SER A 420 -22.55 2.89 -17.19
CA SER A 420 -23.86 3.44 -17.51
C SER A 420 -24.89 2.32 -17.72
N ARG A 421 -24.56 1.31 -18.53
CA ARG A 421 -25.41 0.15 -18.80
C ARG A 421 -25.71 -0.69 -17.54
N ILE A 422 -24.73 -0.88 -16.67
CA ILE A 422 -24.95 -1.55 -15.37
C ILE A 422 -25.99 -0.78 -14.55
N ARG A 423 -25.87 0.55 -14.45
CA ARG A 423 -26.79 1.38 -13.66
C ARG A 423 -28.20 1.45 -14.24
N THR A 424 -28.34 1.32 -15.57
CA THR A 424 -29.64 1.33 -16.26
C THR A 424 -30.27 -0.06 -16.39
N GLY A 425 -29.60 -1.13 -15.97
CA GLY A 425 -30.11 -2.50 -16.13
C GLY A 425 -29.94 -3.09 -17.54
N ASP A 426 -29.17 -2.45 -18.44
CA ASP A 426 -28.98 -2.92 -19.81
C ASP A 426 -27.97 -4.07 -19.89
N GLN A 427 -28.46 -5.31 -20.02
CA GLN A 427 -27.67 -6.54 -20.08
C GLN A 427 -26.58 -6.58 -21.17
N LYS A 428 -26.56 -5.63 -22.12
CA LYS A 428 -25.49 -5.51 -23.13
C LYS A 428 -24.10 -5.24 -22.51
N TRP A 429 -24.00 -4.91 -21.22
CA TRP A 429 -22.70 -4.78 -20.54
C TRP A 429 -22.00 -6.11 -20.28
N GLU A 430 -22.75 -7.22 -20.17
CA GLU A 430 -22.22 -8.54 -19.77
C GLU A 430 -21.07 -9.04 -20.66
N PRO A 431 -21.15 -9.00 -22.01
CA PRO A 431 -20.04 -9.41 -22.87
C PRO A 431 -18.84 -8.44 -22.86
N MET A 432 -18.97 -7.27 -22.23
CA MET A 432 -17.93 -6.23 -22.21
C MET A 432 -16.95 -6.39 -21.02
N VAL A 433 -17.24 -7.31 -20.10
CA VAL A 433 -16.44 -7.56 -18.90
C VAL A 433 -16.20 -9.06 -18.69
N PRO A 434 -15.22 -9.45 -17.86
CA PRO A 434 -14.93 -10.86 -17.64
C PRO A 434 -16.07 -11.60 -16.92
N ALA A 435 -16.29 -12.87 -17.23
CA ALA A 435 -17.36 -13.67 -16.63
C ALA A 435 -17.38 -13.70 -15.08
N PRO A 436 -16.24 -13.79 -14.36
CA PRO A 436 -16.23 -13.65 -12.90
C PRO A 436 -16.81 -12.32 -12.41
N VAL A 437 -16.50 -11.23 -13.11
CA VAL A 437 -17.01 -9.88 -12.80
C VAL A 437 -18.51 -9.81 -13.04
N VAL A 438 -19.02 -10.41 -14.12
CA VAL A 438 -20.47 -10.46 -14.39
C VAL A 438 -21.23 -11.08 -13.21
N ARG A 439 -20.76 -12.24 -12.72
CA ARG A 439 -21.37 -12.93 -11.57
C ARG A 439 -21.37 -12.04 -10.33
N MET A 440 -20.23 -11.45 -10.00
CA MET A 440 -20.09 -10.60 -8.82
C MET A 440 -21.00 -9.37 -8.88
N VAL A 441 -21.05 -8.68 -10.01
CA VAL A 441 -21.92 -7.49 -10.19
C VAL A 441 -23.38 -7.85 -9.96
N LYS A 442 -23.85 -8.99 -10.49
CA LYS A 442 -25.24 -9.44 -10.33
C LYS A 442 -25.55 -9.93 -8.91
N GLU A 443 -24.72 -10.81 -8.37
CA GLU A 443 -24.95 -11.45 -7.05
C GLU A 443 -24.83 -10.46 -5.90
N ARG A 444 -23.86 -9.54 -5.98
CA ARG A 444 -23.54 -8.60 -4.90
C ARG A 444 -24.05 -7.19 -5.16
N LYS A 445 -24.75 -6.97 -6.29
CA LYS A 445 -25.31 -5.67 -6.71
C LYS A 445 -24.25 -4.56 -6.79
N LEU A 446 -23.05 -4.89 -7.26
CA LEU A 446 -21.92 -3.95 -7.34
C LEU A 446 -22.21 -2.83 -8.34
N PHE A 447 -21.53 -1.69 -8.18
CA PHE A 447 -21.59 -0.53 -9.09
C PHE A 447 -23.00 0.03 -9.35
N GLY A 448 -23.96 -0.26 -8.47
CA GLY A 448 -25.35 0.21 -8.58
C GLY A 448 -26.24 -0.66 -9.47
N TRP A 449 -25.89 -1.92 -9.73
CA TRP A 449 -26.77 -2.88 -10.41
C TRP A 449 -28.08 -3.09 -9.62
N ARG A 450 -29.23 -2.92 -10.27
CA ARG A 450 -30.56 -2.99 -9.61
C ARG A 450 -31.36 -4.26 -9.90
N GLY A 451 -30.96 -5.06 -10.89
CA GLY A 451 -31.70 -6.25 -11.34
C GLY A 451 -32.32 -6.06 -12.72
#